data_AF-A0A1H8DKN6-F1
#
_entry.id   AF-A0A1H8DKN6-F1
#
_cell.length_a   1.000
_cell.length_b   1.000
_cell.length_c   1.000
_cell.angle_alpha   90.00
_cell.angle_beta   90.00
_cell.angle_gamma   90.00
#
_symmetry.space_group_name_H-M   'P 1'
#
loop_
_entity.id
_entity.type
_entity.pdbx_description
1 polymer ?
#
loop_
_entity_poly.entity_id
_entity_poly.type
_entity_poly.pdbx_seq_one_letter_code
_entity_poly.pdbx_strand_id
1 'polypeptide(L)'
;MFKIKAPDGTNNLCGKNLKALRLKQKPPLSQRKLAQRIQIMGYDVDNHFIRRVENGERFVTDIEIDILCRALNVSYGELMNHE
;
A
#
# COMPACT_ATOMS: atom_id res chain seq x y z
N MET A 1 13.26 -3.17 -14.66
CA MET A 1 13.29 -3.65 -13.26
C MET A 1 14.13 -2.65 -12.47
N PHE A 2 13.61 -2.09 -11.37
CA PHE A 2 14.41 -1.19 -10.54
C PHE A 2 15.52 -2.02 -9.86
N LYS A 3 16.74 -1.45 -9.81
CA LYS A 3 17.93 -2.13 -9.27
C LYS A 3 18.06 -1.97 -7.75
N ILE A 4 17.44 -0.93 -7.20
CA ILE A 4 17.54 -0.54 -5.79
C ILE A 4 16.38 -1.18 -5.04
N LYS A 5 16.69 -1.85 -3.93
CA LYS A 5 15.73 -2.51 -3.04
C LYS A 5 15.81 -1.89 -1.65
N ALA A 6 14.79 -2.14 -0.84
CA ALA A 6 14.84 -1.83 0.58
C ALA A 6 15.95 -2.64 1.29
N PRO A 7 16.41 -2.21 2.48
CA PRO A 7 17.45 -2.92 3.23
C PRO A 7 17.11 -4.39 3.54
N ASP A 8 15.82 -4.72 3.63
CA ASP A 8 15.32 -6.08 3.86
C ASP A 8 15.10 -6.90 2.57
N GLY A 9 15.50 -6.36 1.41
CA GLY A 9 15.41 -7.03 0.11
C GLY A 9 14.07 -6.90 -0.61
N THR A 10 13.08 -6.23 0.00
CA THR A 10 11.78 -5.94 -0.62
C THR A 10 11.86 -4.82 -1.66
N ASN A 11 10.85 -4.76 -2.53
CA ASN A 11 10.76 -3.77 -3.61
C ASN A 11 10.09 -2.45 -3.17
N ASN A 12 9.62 -2.32 -1.93
CA ASN A 12 9.04 -1.07 -1.43
C ASN A 12 9.19 -0.96 0.10
N LEU A 13 9.20 0.27 0.61
CA LEU A 13 9.33 0.55 2.05
C LEU A 13 7.97 0.51 2.78
N CYS A 14 6.88 0.80 2.07
CA CYS A 14 5.56 1.01 2.68
C CYS A 14 4.77 -0.28 2.97
N GLY A 15 5.13 -1.42 2.39
CA GLY A 15 4.28 -2.62 2.32
C GLY A 15 3.86 -3.17 3.68
N LYS A 16 4.81 -3.31 4.61
CA LYS A 16 4.53 -3.78 5.98
C LYS A 16 3.55 -2.88 6.70
N ASN A 17 3.79 -1.57 6.60
CA ASN A 17 3.00 -0.61 7.32
C ASN A 17 1.63 -0.32 6.65
N LEU A 18 1.54 -0.42 5.32
CA LEU A 18 0.27 -0.45 4.58
C LEU A 18 -0.66 -1.54 5.14
N LYS A 19 -0.13 -2.75 5.33
CA LYS A 19 -0.88 -3.88 5.92
C LYS A 19 -1.34 -3.57 7.34
N ALA A 20 -0.47 -2.99 8.16
CA ALA A 20 -0.80 -2.61 9.53
C ALA A 20 -1.92 -1.55 9.58
N LEU A 21 -1.79 -0.47 8.79
CA LEU A 21 -2.79 0.60 8.69
C LEU A 21 -4.14 0.08 8.17
N ARG A 22 -4.12 -0.79 7.15
CA ARG A 22 -5.33 -1.44 6.62
C ARG A 22 -6.07 -2.26 7.68
N LEU A 23 -5.33 -3.03 8.49
CA LEU A 23 -5.89 -3.86 9.55
C LEU A 23 -6.34 -3.05 10.78
N LYS A 24 -5.77 -1.87 11.03
CA LYS A 24 -6.17 -0.94 12.09
C LYS A 24 -7.51 -0.24 11.85
N GLN A 25 -8.01 -0.24 10.61
CA GLN A 25 -9.32 0.33 10.28
C GLN A 25 -10.44 -0.36 11.06
N LYS A 26 -11.57 0.34 11.27
CA LYS A 26 -12.75 -0.20 11.96
C LYS A 26 -13.97 -0.17 11.03
N PRO A 27 -14.42 -1.32 10.50
CA PRO A 27 -13.83 -2.66 10.64
C PRO A 27 -12.52 -2.81 9.84
N PRO A 28 -11.68 -3.82 10.17
CA PRO A 28 -10.47 -4.12 9.40
C PRO A 28 -10.81 -4.31 7.93
N LEU A 29 -10.08 -3.63 7.04
CA LEU A 29 -10.30 -3.76 5.61
C LEU A 29 -9.58 -5.01 5.09
N SER A 30 -10.21 -5.81 4.24
CA SER A 30 -9.50 -6.83 3.47
C SER A 30 -8.72 -6.20 2.31
N GLN A 31 -7.74 -6.90 1.74
CA GLN A 31 -7.03 -6.43 0.54
C GLN A 31 -7.99 -6.13 -0.61
N ARG A 32 -9.00 -6.99 -0.82
CA ARG A 32 -10.07 -6.77 -1.81
C ARG A 32 -10.88 -5.52 -1.53
N LYS A 33 -11.21 -5.25 -0.26
CA LYS A 33 -11.99 -4.06 0.12
C LYS A 33 -11.18 -2.77 -0.05
N LEU A 34 -9.88 -2.81 0.21
CA LEU A 34 -8.99 -1.68 -0.09
C LEU A 34 -8.90 -1.43 -1.60
N ALA A 35 -8.73 -2.48 -2.41
CA ALA A 35 -8.74 -2.36 -3.87
C ALA A 35 -10.05 -1.75 -4.39
N GLN A 36 -11.20 -2.24 -3.90
CA GLN A 36 -12.51 -1.67 -4.23
C GLN A 36 -12.63 -0.19 -3.88
N ARG A 37 -12.08 0.24 -2.74
CA ARG A 37 -12.09 1.66 -2.36
C ARG A 37 -11.29 2.50 -3.36
N ILE A 38 -10.14 2.01 -3.79
CA ILE A 38 -9.30 2.68 -4.79
C ILE A 38 -9.99 2.71 -6.17
N GLN A 39 -10.72 1.64 -6.54
CA GLN A 39 -11.56 1.62 -7.75
C GLN A 39 -12.67 2.68 -7.71
N ILE A 40 -13.33 2.86 -6.56
CA ILE A 40 -14.35 3.91 -6.37
C ILE A 40 -13.73 5.32 -6.53
N MET A 41 -12.44 5.49 -6.21
CA MET A 41 -11.70 6.73 -6.45
C MET A 41 -11.31 6.94 -7.93
N GLY A 42 -11.66 6.01 -8.83
CA GLY A 42 -11.40 6.10 -10.26
C GLY A 42 -10.11 5.43 -10.74
N TYR A 43 -9.43 4.66 -9.88
CA TYR A 43 -8.16 3.99 -10.23
C TYR A 43 -8.36 2.49 -10.39
N ASP A 44 -7.96 1.95 -11.54
CA ASP A 44 -8.10 0.52 -11.82
C ASP A 44 -7.02 -0.30 -11.10
N VAL A 45 -7.40 -0.90 -9.97
CA VAL A 45 -6.55 -1.80 -9.17
C VAL A 45 -7.34 -3.01 -8.70
N ASP A 46 -6.63 -4.13 -8.50
CA ASP A 46 -7.21 -5.37 -7.98
C ASP A 46 -6.59 -5.78 -6.62
N ASN A 47 -7.01 -6.93 -6.09
CA ASN A 47 -6.45 -7.43 -4.84
C ASN A 47 -4.98 -7.86 -4.97
N HIS A 48 -4.51 -8.28 -6.16
CA HIS A 48 -3.11 -8.66 -6.39
C HIS A 48 -2.19 -7.45 -6.34
N PHE A 49 -2.65 -6.28 -6.79
CA PHE A 49 -1.96 -5.02 -6.60
C PHE A 49 -1.65 -4.80 -5.12
N ILE A 50 -2.66 -4.83 -4.25
CA ILE A 50 -2.51 -4.62 -2.81
C ILE A 50 -1.63 -5.71 -2.19
N ARG A 51 -1.86 -6.98 -2.52
CA ARG A 51 -1.07 -8.10 -2.01
C ARG A 51 0.42 -7.95 -2.33
N ARG A 52 0.76 -7.62 -3.58
CA ARG A 52 2.15 -7.45 -4.00
C ARG A 52 2.81 -6.24 -3.33
N VAL A 53 2.07 -5.16 -3.08
CA VAL A 53 2.59 -4.03 -2.29
C VAL A 53 2.91 -4.51 -0.87
N GLU A 54 1.93 -5.12 -0.18
CA GLU A 54 2.08 -5.56 1.21
C GLU A 54 3.18 -6.60 1.41
N ASN A 55 3.39 -7.48 0.42
CA ASN A 55 4.45 -8.49 0.44
C ASN A 55 5.83 -7.96 0.03
N GLY A 56 5.94 -6.69 -0.41
CA GLY A 56 7.21 -6.17 -0.91
C GLY A 56 7.61 -6.73 -2.28
N GLU A 57 6.68 -7.31 -3.04
CA GLU A 57 6.93 -7.96 -4.33
C GLU A 57 6.89 -6.98 -5.50
N ARG A 58 6.37 -5.75 -5.30
CA ARG A 58 6.36 -4.69 -6.33
C ARG A 58 6.88 -3.36 -5.82
N PHE A 59 7.38 -2.55 -6.75
CA PHE A 59 7.71 -1.15 -6.52
C PHE A 59 6.43 -0.33 -6.46
N VAL A 60 6.45 0.73 -5.65
CA VAL A 60 5.33 1.66 -5.47
C VAL A 60 5.80 3.04 -5.88
N THR A 61 5.09 3.67 -6.81
CA THR A 61 5.39 5.05 -7.23
C THR A 61 4.84 6.05 -6.22
N ASP A 62 5.32 7.29 -6.26
CA ASP A 62 4.76 8.41 -5.50
C ASP A 62 3.26 8.60 -5.73
N ILE A 63 2.78 8.46 -6.98
CA ILE A 63 1.35 8.50 -7.34
C ILE A 63 0.58 7.41 -6.59
N GLU A 64 1.10 6.18 -6.55
CA GLU A 64 0.45 5.09 -5.85
C GLU A 64 0.48 5.27 -4.33
N ILE A 65 1.54 5.86 -3.77
CA ILE A 65 1.62 6.24 -2.35
C ILE A 65 0.51 7.25 -2.02
N ASP A 66 0.35 8.30 -2.84
CA ASP A 66 -0.73 9.29 -2.67
C ASP A 66 -2.11 8.65 -2.68
N ILE A 67 -2.37 7.75 -3.63
CA ILE A 67 -3.63 6.99 -3.73
C ILE A 67 -3.87 6.15 -2.48
N LEU A 68 -2.85 5.42 -1.99
CA LEU A 68 -2.96 4.58 -0.80
C LEU A 68 -3.21 5.41 0.47
N CYS A 69 -2.53 6.54 0.61
CA CYS A 69 -2.75 7.50 1.70
C CYS A 69 -4.19 8.00 1.72
N ARG A 70 -4.72 8.44 0.57
CA ARG A 70 -6.11 8.90 0.43
C ARG A 70 -7.12 7.79 0.70
N ALA A 71 -6.87 6.58 0.19
CA ALA A 71 -7.77 5.43 0.37
C ALA A 71 -7.86 4.96 1.83
N LEU A 72 -6.78 5.12 2.61
CA LEU A 72 -6.75 4.76 4.03
C LEU A 72 -7.02 5.95 4.97
N ASN A 73 -7.06 7.17 4.42
CA ASN A 73 -7.12 8.42 5.16
C ASN A 73 -5.98 8.54 6.19
N VAL A 74 -4.75 8.39 5.72
CA VAL A 74 -3.51 8.46 6.50
C VAL A 74 -2.52 9.41 5.84
N SER A 75 -1.57 9.92 6.61
CA SER A 75 -0.48 10.75 6.10
C SER A 75 0.62 9.92 5.41
N TYR A 76 1.44 10.59 4.60
CA TYR A 76 2.65 9.99 4.02
C TYR A 76 3.61 9.48 5.09
N GLY A 77 3.78 10.26 6.18
CA GLY A 77 4.64 9.89 7.30
C GLY A 77 4.14 8.62 7.98
N GLU A 78 2.83 8.49 8.17
CA GLU A 78 2.24 7.24 8.66
C GLU A 78 2.55 6.11 7.70
N LEU A 79 2.23 6.21 6.41
CA LEU A 79 2.41 5.12 5.43
C LEU A 79 3.87 4.69 5.26
N MET A 80 4.80 5.64 5.28
CA MET A 80 6.23 5.43 5.07
C MET A 80 6.99 5.15 6.37
N ASN A 81 6.33 5.10 7.53
CA ASN A 81 7.00 4.73 8.77
C ASN A 81 7.46 3.26 8.70
N HIS A 82 8.78 3.07 8.63
CA HIS A 82 9.46 1.79 8.48
C HIS A 82 10.53 1.55 9.55
N GLU A 83 10.40 2.25 10.69
CA GLU A 83 11.18 2.00 11.92
C GLU A 83 10.94 0.59 12.49
#